data_AF-A0A812VG16-F1
#
_entry.id   AF-A0A812VG16-F1
#
_cell.length_a   1.000
_cell.length_b   1.000
_cell.length_c   1.000
_cell.angle_alpha   90.00
_cell.angle_beta   90.00
_cell.angle_gamma   90.00
#
_symmetry.space_group_name_H-M   'P 1'
#
loop_
_entity.id
_entity.type
_entity.pdbx_description
1 polymer ?
#
loop_
_entity_poly.entity_id
_entity_poly.type
_entity_poly.pdbx_seq_one_letter_code
_entity_poly.pdbx_strand_id
1 'polypeptide(L)'
;MRYLGQFPSESDLKETIIPELLEEDPSRDGLVSFEAFERLMLRYLSDHTYDPDDSETLLAAFRVLDPQGHGYIDSNLMHEWLSTKGGKAADFFKERETSDFLEYAKDKESSDSSRIYYEDYVAKLNADIEKHLENLYQVARGSGRQ
;
A
#
# COMPACT_ATOMS: atom_id res chain seq x y z
N MET A 1 9.85 -0.05 2.59
CA MET A 1 8.70 -0.44 3.43
C MET A 1 7.64 -1.17 2.62
N ARG A 2 6.94 -0.51 1.67
CA ARG A 2 5.89 -1.17 0.85
C ARG A 2 6.35 -2.47 0.16
N TYR A 3 7.58 -2.49 -0.37
CA TYR A 3 8.15 -3.71 -0.94
C TYR A 3 8.30 -4.86 0.07
N LEU A 4 8.47 -4.56 1.36
CA LEU A 4 8.51 -5.54 2.45
C LEU A 4 7.12 -5.91 2.99
N GLY A 5 6.04 -5.43 2.35
CA GLY A 5 4.66 -5.66 2.79
C GLY A 5 4.15 -4.73 3.88
N GLN A 6 4.86 -3.65 4.18
CA GLN A 6 4.44 -2.66 5.18
C GLN A 6 3.91 -1.38 4.52
N PHE A 7 2.74 -0.91 4.97
CA PHE A 7 1.97 0.17 4.36
C PHE A 7 1.74 1.36 5.32
N PRO A 8 2.81 2.01 5.84
CA PRO A 8 2.64 3.22 6.64
C PRO A 8 2.06 4.38 5.81
N SER A 9 1.33 5.28 6.48
CA SER A 9 0.88 6.52 5.85
C SER A 9 2.06 7.46 5.54
N GLU A 10 1.85 8.41 4.63
CA GLU A 10 2.87 9.45 4.34
C GLU A 10 3.18 10.32 5.57
N SER A 11 2.20 10.48 6.47
CA SER A 11 2.39 11.18 7.74
C SER A 11 3.26 10.36 8.69
N ASP A 12 2.96 9.07 8.88
CA ASP A 12 3.76 8.19 9.75
C ASP A 12 5.20 8.07 9.27
N LEU A 13 5.41 8.01 7.94
CA LEU A 13 6.75 8.01 7.36
C LEU A 13 7.55 9.24 7.77
N LYS A 14 6.96 10.44 7.70
CA LYS A 14 7.64 11.71 7.95
C LYS A 14 7.78 12.04 9.43
N GLU A 15 6.76 11.73 10.22
CA GLU A 15 6.63 12.17 11.61
C GLU A 15 7.15 11.14 12.61
N THR A 16 7.15 9.85 12.24
CA THR A 16 7.52 8.75 13.15
C THR A 16 8.74 8.00 12.63
N ILE A 17 8.65 7.44 11.42
CA ILE A 17 9.61 6.45 10.93
C ILE A 17 10.95 7.11 10.57
N ILE A 18 10.94 8.17 9.77
CA ILE A 18 12.18 8.87 9.39
C ILE A 18 12.91 9.44 10.62
N PRO A 19 12.23 10.15 11.55
CA PRO A 19 12.88 10.62 12.77
C PRO A 19 13.50 9.48 13.59
N GLU A 20 12.78 8.37 13.79
CA GLU A 20 13.29 7.21 14.51
C GLU A 20 14.54 6.61 13.84
N LEU A 21 14.52 6.47 12.50
CA LEU A 21 15.68 6.01 11.74
C LEU A 21 16.90 6.92 11.91
N LEU A 22 16.70 8.23 11.92
CA LEU A 22 17.79 9.21 12.07
C LEU A 22 18.33 9.29 13.50
N GLU A 23 17.49 9.02 14.51
CA GLU A 23 17.91 8.97 15.91
C GLU A 23 18.74 7.72 16.21
N GLU A 24 18.38 6.57 15.62
CA GLU A 24 19.14 5.33 15.77
C GLU A 24 20.41 5.30 14.88
N ASP A 25 20.57 6.26 13.96
CA ASP A 25 21.67 6.28 13.02
C ASP A 25 23.03 6.63 13.68
N PRO A 26 24.04 5.74 13.63
CA PRO A 26 25.35 6.00 14.22
C PRO A 26 26.13 7.13 13.52
N SER A 27 25.89 7.34 12.21
CA SER A 27 26.63 8.28 11.37
C SER A 27 26.19 9.73 11.58
N ARG A 28 24.91 9.95 11.93
CA ARG A 28 24.30 11.26 12.18
C ARG A 28 24.54 12.30 11.08
N ASP A 29 24.78 11.85 9.85
CA ASP A 29 25.06 12.69 8.69
C ASP A 29 23.77 13.20 8.00
N GLY A 30 22.60 12.82 8.53
CA GLY A 30 21.29 13.16 7.99
C GLY A 30 20.80 12.19 6.91
N LEU A 31 21.56 11.13 6.61
CA LEU A 31 21.14 10.01 5.79
C LEU A 31 20.79 8.82 6.69
N VAL A 32 19.98 7.91 6.15
CA VAL A 32 19.65 6.66 6.83
C VAL A 32 20.64 5.57 6.40
N SER A 33 21.40 5.07 7.36
CA SER A 33 22.28 3.92 7.22
C SER A 33 21.49 2.64 7.07
N PHE A 34 22.09 1.67 6.37
CA PHE A 34 21.48 0.36 6.20
C PHE A 34 21.22 -0.33 7.54
N GLU A 35 22.12 -0.21 8.53
CA GLU A 35 21.98 -0.86 9.83
C GLU A 35 20.76 -0.34 10.61
N ALA A 36 20.56 0.98 10.64
CA ALA A 36 19.39 1.58 11.28
C ALA A 36 18.10 1.16 10.54
N PHE A 37 18.12 1.19 9.21
CA PHE A 37 16.99 0.73 8.39
C PHE A 37 16.66 -0.73 8.65
N GLU A 38 17.64 -1.63 8.56
CA GLU A 38 17.46 -3.07 8.75
C GLU A 38 16.87 -3.35 10.14
N ARG A 39 17.44 -2.77 11.19
CA ARG A 39 16.97 -2.96 12.57
C ARG A 39 15.51 -2.55 12.74
N LEU A 40 15.15 -1.36 12.27
CA LEU A 40 13.79 -0.85 12.43
C LEU A 40 12.79 -1.67 11.61
N MET A 41 13.13 -2.03 10.38
CA MET A 41 12.24 -2.82 9.52
C MET A 41 12.02 -4.22 10.08
N LEU A 42 13.06 -4.89 10.58
CA LEU A 42 12.94 -6.18 11.23
C LEU A 42 12.03 -6.14 12.46
N ARG A 43 12.11 -5.05 13.25
CA ARG A 43 11.23 -4.84 14.39
C ARG A 43 9.77 -4.70 13.95
N TYR A 44 9.47 -3.81 13.01
CA TYR A 44 8.10 -3.64 12.51
C TYR A 44 7.55 -4.93 11.86
N LEU A 45 8.38 -5.71 11.17
CA LEU A 45 7.96 -6.99 10.59
C LEU A 45 7.64 -8.03 11.67
N SER A 46 8.39 -8.02 12.77
CA SER A 46 8.17 -8.93 13.90
C SER A 46 6.95 -8.55 14.73
N ASP A 47 6.68 -7.24 14.85
CA ASP A 47 5.60 -6.68 15.64
C ASP A 47 4.27 -6.56 14.87
N HIS A 48 4.23 -6.96 13.59
CA HIS A 48 3.07 -6.80 12.70
C HIS A 48 2.61 -5.34 12.56
N THR A 49 3.58 -4.41 12.61
CA THR A 49 3.31 -2.97 12.50
C THR A 49 3.22 -2.58 11.02
N TYR A 50 2.14 -1.87 10.66
CA TYR A 50 1.83 -1.46 9.29
C TYR A 50 1.56 -2.63 8.32
N ASP A 51 1.06 -3.76 8.84
CA ASP A 51 0.51 -4.83 8.01
C ASP A 51 -0.63 -4.30 7.11
N PRO A 52 -0.88 -4.91 5.94
CA PRO A 52 -1.98 -4.51 5.09
C PRO A 52 -3.33 -4.67 5.80
N ASP A 53 -4.26 -3.74 5.51
CA ASP A 53 -5.64 -3.86 5.95
C ASP A 53 -6.29 -5.14 5.41
N ASP A 54 -7.21 -5.69 6.18
CA ASP A 54 -7.96 -6.88 5.77
C ASP A 54 -8.98 -6.57 4.64
N SER A 55 -9.40 -7.63 3.95
CA SER A 55 -10.37 -7.53 2.85
C SER A 55 -11.66 -6.81 3.23
N GLU A 56 -12.20 -7.04 4.43
CA GLU A 56 -13.47 -6.41 4.83
C GLU A 56 -13.29 -4.92 5.09
N THR A 57 -12.17 -4.53 5.67
CA THR A 57 -11.80 -3.12 5.85
C THR A 57 -11.68 -2.41 4.49
N LEU A 58 -10.99 -3.01 3.52
CA LEU A 58 -10.91 -2.47 2.16
C LEU A 58 -12.29 -2.38 1.50
N LEU A 59 -13.07 -3.45 1.53
CA LEU A 59 -14.42 -3.49 0.95
C LEU A 59 -15.35 -2.45 1.59
N ALA A 60 -15.25 -2.24 2.91
CA ALA A 60 -16.01 -1.21 3.61
C ALA A 60 -15.70 0.19 3.08
N ALA A 61 -14.44 0.49 2.79
CA ALA A 61 -14.04 1.77 2.18
C ALA A 61 -14.67 1.96 0.79
N PHE A 62 -14.68 0.92 -0.05
CA PHE A 62 -15.35 0.97 -1.36
C PHE A 62 -16.87 1.14 -1.24
N ARG A 63 -17.52 0.47 -0.28
CA ARG A 63 -18.97 0.58 -0.05
C ARG A 63 -19.40 2.00 0.36
N VAL A 64 -18.53 2.81 0.96
CA VAL A 64 -18.81 4.24 1.23
C VAL A 64 -18.98 5.04 -0.06
N LEU A 65 -18.27 4.65 -1.12
CA LEU A 65 -18.31 5.29 -2.43
C LEU A 65 -19.42 4.74 -3.34
N ASP A 66 -19.98 3.57 -3.00
CA ASP A 66 -21.13 2.96 -3.68
C ASP A 66 -22.32 2.76 -2.69
N PRO A 67 -22.97 3.85 -2.27
CA PRO A 67 -24.05 3.79 -1.27
C PRO A 67 -25.29 3.02 -1.74
N GLN A 68 -25.41 2.76 -3.04
CA GLN A 68 -26.53 2.03 -3.64
C GLN A 68 -26.23 0.53 -3.81
N GLY A 69 -24.98 0.10 -3.57
CA GLY A 69 -24.59 -1.30 -3.64
C GLY A 69 -24.66 -1.89 -5.06
N HIS A 70 -24.24 -1.13 -6.07
CA HIS A 70 -24.13 -1.63 -7.44
C HIS A 70 -23.04 -2.71 -7.61
N GLY A 71 -22.06 -2.78 -6.69
CA GLY A 71 -20.93 -3.70 -6.81
C GLY A 71 -19.74 -3.13 -7.59
N TYR A 72 -19.81 -1.87 -8.00
CA TYR A 72 -18.75 -1.19 -8.73
C TYR A 72 -18.72 0.31 -8.48
N ILE A 73 -17.58 0.93 -8.77
CA ILE A 73 -17.40 2.39 -8.74
C ILE A 73 -16.98 2.86 -10.14
N ASP A 74 -17.46 4.03 -10.54
CA ASP A 74 -16.96 4.72 -11.73
C ASP A 74 -15.50 5.16 -11.55
N SER A 75 -14.65 4.87 -12.53
CA SER A 75 -13.22 5.18 -12.47
C SER A 75 -12.93 6.68 -12.42
N ASN A 76 -13.79 7.54 -13.00
CA ASN A 76 -13.63 8.99 -12.89
C ASN A 76 -13.99 9.48 -11.49
N LEU A 77 -15.01 8.87 -10.88
CA LEU A 77 -15.34 9.14 -9.47
C LEU A 77 -14.14 8.77 -8.59
N MET A 78 -13.56 7.59 -8.80
CA MET A 78 -12.37 7.17 -8.06
C MET A 78 -11.17 8.10 -8.28
N HIS A 79 -10.92 8.54 -9.52
CA HIS A 79 -9.88 9.54 -9.82
C HIS A 79 -10.08 10.83 -9.00
N GLU A 80 -11.31 11.35 -8.97
CA GLU A 80 -11.64 12.56 -8.22
C GLU A 80 -11.40 12.36 -6.71
N TRP A 81 -11.81 11.21 -6.16
CA TRP A 81 -11.60 10.90 -4.76
C TRP A 81 -10.12 10.83 -4.39
N LEU A 82 -9.32 10.09 -5.15
CA LEU A 82 -7.88 9.94 -4.90
C LEU A 82 -7.10 11.26 -5.07
N SER A 83 -7.57 12.14 -5.95
CA SER A 83 -6.87 13.39 -6.27
C SER A 83 -7.32 14.60 -5.43
N THR A 84 -8.54 14.58 -4.88
CA THR A 84 -9.14 15.80 -4.28
C THR A 84 -9.93 15.61 -2.99
N LYS A 85 -10.39 14.40 -2.66
CA LYS A 85 -11.35 14.18 -1.55
C LYS A 85 -10.96 13.09 -0.55
N GLY A 86 -9.89 12.33 -0.81
CA GLY A 86 -9.51 11.13 -0.05
C GLY A 86 -8.83 11.35 1.31
N GLY A 87 -8.72 12.58 1.82
CA GLY A 87 -8.00 12.85 3.07
C GLY A 87 -7.39 14.25 3.14
N LYS A 88 -6.28 14.39 3.87
CA LYS A 88 -5.50 15.64 3.85
C LYS A 88 -4.78 15.75 2.52
N ALA A 89 -4.50 16.97 2.06
CA ALA A 89 -3.82 17.19 0.78
C ALA A 89 -2.44 16.50 0.65
N ALA A 90 -1.80 16.16 1.77
CA ALA A 90 -0.54 15.41 1.79
C ALA A 90 -0.70 13.92 1.45
N ASP A 91 -1.92 13.39 1.54
CA ASP A 91 -2.26 11.99 1.31
C ASP A 91 -2.91 11.77 -0.08
N PHE A 92 -3.06 12.85 -0.87
CA PHE A 92 -3.58 12.75 -2.24
C PHE A 92 -2.57 12.07 -3.15
N PHE A 93 -3.09 11.22 -4.03
CA PHE A 93 -2.28 10.56 -5.04
C PHE A 93 -1.81 11.59 -6.06
N LYS A 94 -0.55 11.47 -6.50
CA LYS A 94 -0.08 12.19 -7.68
C LYS A 94 -0.75 11.60 -8.92
N GLU A 95 -0.88 12.39 -9.98
CA GLU A 95 -1.53 11.96 -11.22
C GLU A 95 -1.00 10.61 -11.75
N ARG A 96 0.32 10.39 -11.64
CA ARG A 96 0.93 9.11 -12.02
C ARG A 96 0.45 7.96 -11.14
N GLU A 97 0.41 8.15 -9.82
CA GLU A 97 -0.03 7.12 -8.87
C GLU A 97 -1.52 6.82 -9.07
N THR A 98 -2.34 7.84 -9.33
CA THR A 98 -3.75 7.68 -9.67
C THR A 98 -3.92 6.89 -10.98
N SER A 99 -3.15 7.23 -12.02
CA SER A 99 -3.18 6.50 -13.29
C SER A 99 -2.77 5.03 -13.12
N ASP A 100 -1.68 4.76 -12.40
CA ASP A 100 -1.19 3.41 -12.14
C ASP A 100 -2.22 2.60 -11.33
N PHE A 101 -2.86 3.22 -10.33
CA PHE A 101 -3.95 2.61 -9.56
C PHE A 101 -5.13 2.25 -10.48
N LEU A 102 -5.60 3.19 -11.30
CA LEU A 102 -6.77 2.97 -12.16
C LEU A 102 -6.49 1.91 -13.23
N GLU A 103 -5.27 1.86 -13.79
CA GLU A 103 -4.91 0.80 -14.74
C GLU A 103 -4.94 -0.58 -14.09
N TYR A 104 -4.48 -0.68 -12.84
CA TYR A 104 -4.48 -1.94 -12.11
C TYR A 104 -5.88 -2.36 -11.63
N ALA A 105 -6.70 -1.40 -11.22
CA ALA A 105 -8.04 -1.61 -10.66
C ALA A 105 -9.13 -1.84 -11.71
N LYS A 106 -8.94 -1.34 -12.93
CA LYS A 106 -9.86 -1.61 -14.04
C LYS A 106 -9.72 -3.04 -14.50
N ASP A 107 -10.87 -3.69 -14.71
CA ASP A 107 -10.90 -4.97 -15.39
C ASP A 107 -10.61 -4.77 -16.89
N LYS A 108 -9.58 -5.47 -17.40
CA LYS A 108 -9.17 -5.42 -18.81
C LYS A 108 -10.05 -6.31 -19.70
N GLU A 109 -10.80 -7.24 -19.10
CA GLU A 109 -11.67 -8.18 -19.81
C GLU A 109 -13.11 -7.67 -19.93
N SER A 110 -13.53 -6.77 -19.04
CA SER A 110 -14.85 -6.15 -19.10
C SER A 110 -14.97 -5.20 -20.28
N SER A 111 -16.10 -5.28 -20.99
CA SER A 111 -16.42 -4.35 -22.10
C SER A 111 -16.57 -2.89 -21.64
N ASP A 112 -16.66 -2.66 -20.33
CA ASP A 112 -16.87 -1.34 -19.73
C ASP A 112 -15.68 -0.99 -18.81
N SER A 113 -14.55 -0.60 -19.42
CA SER A 113 -13.30 -0.20 -18.71
C SER A 113 -13.43 1.06 -17.86
N SER A 114 -14.62 1.65 -17.84
CA SER A 114 -14.97 2.79 -16.99
C SER A 114 -15.25 2.38 -15.55
N ARG A 115 -15.45 1.09 -15.26
CA ARG A 115 -15.88 0.59 -13.94
C ARG A 115 -14.77 -0.15 -13.20
N ILE A 116 -14.80 -0.03 -11.88
CA ILE A 116 -13.96 -0.76 -10.93
C ILE A 116 -14.87 -1.67 -10.12
N TYR A 117 -14.82 -2.97 -10.38
CA TYR A 117 -15.50 -3.98 -9.56
C TYR A 117 -14.65 -4.25 -8.32
N TYR A 118 -15.09 -3.71 -7.19
CA TYR A 118 -14.22 -3.60 -6.02
C TYR A 118 -13.96 -4.94 -5.33
N GLU A 119 -14.87 -5.93 -5.45
CA GLU A 119 -14.64 -7.27 -4.91
C GLU A 119 -13.53 -7.99 -5.68
N ASP A 120 -13.56 -7.93 -7.02
CA ASP A 120 -12.53 -8.49 -7.87
C ASP A 120 -11.18 -7.79 -7.66
N TYR A 121 -11.20 -6.45 -7.52
CA TYR A 121 -10.02 -5.67 -7.20
C TYR A 121 -9.38 -6.09 -5.87
N VAL A 122 -10.17 -6.18 -4.79
CA VAL A 122 -9.65 -6.57 -3.46
C VAL A 122 -9.14 -8.01 -3.47
N ALA A 123 -9.87 -8.94 -4.10
CA ALA A 123 -9.44 -10.33 -4.24
C ALA A 123 -8.11 -10.45 -4.99
N LYS A 124 -7.97 -9.72 -6.10
CA LYS A 124 -6.74 -9.67 -6.90
C LYS A 124 -5.58 -9.06 -6.11
N LEU A 125 -5.82 -7.94 -5.43
CA LEU A 125 -4.80 -7.24 -4.62
C LEU A 125 -4.27 -8.15 -3.53
N ASN A 126 -5.15 -8.84 -2.80
CA ASN A 126 -4.74 -9.75 -1.73
C ASN A 126 -3.95 -10.94 -2.25
N ALA A 127 -4.38 -11.55 -3.37
CA ALA A 127 -3.64 -12.64 -3.98
C ALA A 127 -2.23 -12.21 -4.44
N ASP A 128 -2.11 -11.00 -5.00
CA ASP A 128 -0.82 -10.45 -5.43
C ASP A 128 0.09 -10.15 -4.23
N ILE A 129 -0.45 -9.59 -3.14
CA ILE A 129 0.30 -9.33 -1.89
C ILE A 129 0.77 -10.64 -1.26
N GLU A 130 -0.11 -11.62 -1.09
CA GLU A 130 0.22 -12.93 -0.51
C GLU A 130 1.34 -13.60 -1.30
N LYS A 131 1.18 -13.67 -2.62
CA LYS A 131 2.22 -14.24 -3.51
C LYS A 131 3.54 -13.49 -3.42
N HIS A 132 3.52 -12.16 -3.34
CA HIS A 132 4.73 -11.35 -3.21
C HIS A 132 5.45 -11.63 -1.88
N LEU A 133 4.71 -11.66 -0.77
CA LEU A 133 5.25 -11.96 0.55
C LEU A 133 5.81 -13.37 0.63
N GLU A 134 5.11 -14.37 0.08
CA GLU A 134 5.62 -15.74 -0.01
C GLU A 134 6.96 -15.78 -0.74
N ASN A 135 7.07 -15.12 -1.90
CA ASN A 135 8.30 -15.06 -2.66
C ASN A 135 9.44 -14.43 -1.85
N LEU A 136 9.18 -13.35 -1.12
CA LEU A 136 10.18 -12.72 -0.24
C LEU A 136 10.67 -13.67 0.85
N TYR A 137 9.77 -14.39 1.50
CA TYR A 137 10.14 -15.36 2.53
C TYR A 137 10.93 -16.54 1.96
N GLN A 138 10.61 -17.00 0.74
CA GLN A 138 11.40 -18.04 0.08
C GLN A 138 12.81 -17.57 -0.26
N VAL A 139 12.96 -16.34 -0.76
CA VAL A 139 14.28 -15.74 -1.02
C VAL A 139 15.07 -15.63 0.29
N ALA A 140 14.47 -15.08 1.35
CA ALA A 140 15.14 -14.95 2.65
C ALA A 140 15.59 -16.30 3.22
N ARG A 141 14.78 -17.37 3.09
CA ARG A 141 15.14 -18.73 3.49
C ARG A 141 16.22 -19.36 2.60
N GLY A 142 16.24 -19.00 1.31
CA GLY A 142 17.23 -19.48 0.34
C GLY A 142 18.60 -18.81 0.45
N SER A 143 18.64 -17.54 0.88
CA SER A 143 19.87 -16.74 1.02
C SER A 143 20.72 -17.13 2.24
N GLY A 144 20.21 -17.92 3.18
CA GLY A 144 20.97 -18.43 4.34
C GLY A 144 21.91 -19.62 4.04
N ARG A 145 22.14 -19.95 2.76
CA ARG A 145 23.04 -21.02 2.31
C ARG A 145 24.03 -20.52 1.26
N GLN A 146 24.89 -19.56 1.61
CA GLN A 146 26.19 -19.35 0.95
C GLN A 146 27.25 -19.01 2.00
#